data_AF-A0A7Y5USV0-F1
#
_entry.id   AF-A0A7Y5USV0-F1
#
_cell.length_a   1.000
_cell.length_b   1.000
_cell.length_c   1.000
_cell.angle_alpha   90.00
_cell.angle_beta   90.00
_cell.angle_gamma   90.00
#
_symmetry.space_group_name_H-M   'P 1'
#
loop_
_entity.id
_entity.type
_entity.pdbx_description
1 polymer ?
#
loop_
_entity_poly.entity_id
_entity_poly.type
_entity_poly.pdbx_seq_one_letter_code
_entity_poly.pdbx_strand_id
1 'polypeptide(L)' 'AVDGEPVQLVFTVLRPDRPGAQHDPEQHLELMRWIARLARSSDFRSFALQARTRTELVELLKEMSAA' A
#
# COMPACT_ATOMS: atom_id res chain seq x y z
N ALA A 1 -9.73 -0.38 13.42
CA ALA A 1 -10.70 -0.71 12.36
C ALA A 1 -11.09 -2.18 12.43
N VAL A 2 -12.39 -2.47 12.22
CA VAL A 2 -13.13 -3.69 12.65
C VAL A 2 -13.28 -3.80 14.17
N ASP A 3 -12.25 -3.45 14.93
CA ASP A 3 -12.20 -3.39 16.40
C ASP A 3 -12.51 -2.01 17.00
N GLY A 4 -12.75 -0.98 16.17
CA GLY A 4 -12.95 0.40 16.61
C GLY A 4 -11.68 1.23 16.80
N GLU A 5 -10.48 0.66 16.61
CA GLU A 5 -9.22 1.39 16.74
C GLU A 5 -9.05 2.47 15.65
N PRO A 6 -8.43 3.62 15.95
CA PRO A 6 -8.17 4.69 14.98
C PRO A 6 -7.42 4.22 13.74
N VAL A 7 -7.89 4.62 12.57
CA VAL A 7 -7.21 4.36 11.29
C VAL A 7 -6.15 5.43 11.08
N GLN A 8 -4.89 5.01 10.94
CA GLN A 8 -3.77 5.93 10.74
C GLN A 8 -3.23 5.91 9.31
N LEU A 9 -3.46 4.83 8.56
CA LEU A 9 -2.97 4.65 7.20
C LEU A 9 -4.09 4.13 6.30
N VAL A 10 -4.23 4.71 5.11
CA VAL A 10 -5.20 4.32 4.09
C VAL A 10 -4.51 4.19 2.75
N PHE A 11 -4.73 3.06 2.08
CA PHE A 11 -4.34 2.87 0.69
C PHE A 11 -5.57 2.96 -0.20
N THR A 12 -5.49 3.79 -1.24
CA THR A 12 -6.50 3.84 -2.30
C THR A 12 -5.86 3.35 -3.58
N VAL A 13 -6.38 2.27 -4.16
CA VAL A 13 -5.91 1.72 -5.43
C VAL A 13 -7.03 1.87 -6.44
N LEU A 14 -6.72 2.52 -7.56
CA LEU A 14 -7.67 2.78 -8.64
C LEU A 14 -7.26 1.97 -9.87
N ARG A 15 -8.25 1.38 -10.53
CA ARG A 15 -8.10 0.78 -11.86
C ARG A 15 -9.34 1.09 -12.70
N PRO A 16 -9.24 1.11 -14.04
CA PRO A 16 -10.40 1.09 -14.90
C PRO A 16 -11.28 -0.14 -14.64
N ASP A 17 -12.58 -0.01 -14.89
CA ASP A 17 -13.56 -1.07 -14.71
C ASP A 17 -13.29 -2.26 -15.63
N ARG A 18 -12.90 -1.99 -16.88
CA ARG A 18 -12.62 -2.98 -17.92
C ARG A 18 -11.12 -3.28 -18.05
N PRO A 19 -10.76 -4.54 -18.36
CA PRO A 19 -9.39 -4.88 -18.69
C PRO A 19 -8.93 -4.21 -20.00
N GLY A 20 -7.65 -3.94 -20.11
CA GLY A 20 -7.03 -3.39 -21.32
C GLY A 20 -5.55 -3.72 -21.38
N ALA A 21 -4.89 -3.38 -22.48
CA ALA A 21 -3.47 -3.68 -22.70
C ALA A 21 -2.53 -3.15 -21.59
N GLN A 22 -2.95 -2.12 -20.85
CA GLN A 22 -2.19 -1.52 -19.75
C GLN A 22 -2.80 -1.81 -18.37
N HIS A 23 -3.93 -2.52 -18.31
CA HIS A 23 -4.74 -2.67 -17.10
C HIS A 23 -5.23 -4.11 -16.95
N ASP A 24 -4.36 -4.95 -16.40
CA ASP A 24 -4.66 -6.33 -16.09
C ASP A 24 -5.32 -6.44 -14.69
N PRO A 25 -6.51 -7.07 -14.57
CA PRO A 25 -7.13 -7.34 -13.29
C PRO A 25 -6.26 -8.17 -12.34
N GLU A 26 -5.43 -9.09 -12.85
CA GLU A 26 -4.60 -9.95 -12.00
C GLU A 26 -3.51 -9.15 -11.28
N GLN A 27 -2.83 -8.27 -12.01
CA GLN A 27 -1.83 -7.35 -11.43
C GLN A 27 -2.43 -6.44 -10.35
N HIS A 28 -3.70 -6.03 -10.51
CA HIS A 28 -4.40 -5.28 -9.47
C HIS A 28 -4.63 -6.11 -8.19
N LEU A 29 -5.02 -7.37 -8.33
CA LEU A 29 -5.17 -8.27 -7.18
C LEU A 29 -3.83 -8.56 -6.50
N GLU A 30 -2.76 -8.71 -7.27
CA GLU A 30 -1.41 -8.87 -6.75
C GLU A 30 -0.95 -7.64 -5.94
N LEU A 31 -1.21 -6.44 -6.45
CA LEU A 31 -0.95 -5.19 -5.73
C LEU A 31 -1.73 -5.11 -4.43
N MET A 32 -3.03 -5.44 -4.44
CA MET A 32 -3.87 -5.46 -3.24
C MET A 32 -3.35 -6.48 -2.20
N ARG A 33 -2.90 -7.67 -2.65
CA ARG A 33 -2.27 -8.68 -1.78
C ARG A 33 -0.93 -8.20 -1.23
N TRP A 34 -0.14 -7.47 -2.02
CA TRP A 34 1.11 -6.86 -1.57
C TRP A 34 0.85 -5.80 -0.50
N ILE A 35 -0.09 -4.87 -0.72
CA ILE A 35 -0.49 -3.86 0.28
C ILE A 35 -0.96 -4.53 1.59
N ALA A 36 -1.77 -5.59 1.49
CA ALA A 36 -2.23 -6.32 2.67
C ALA A 36 -1.08 -6.98 3.46
N ARG A 37 -0.03 -7.47 2.78
CA ARG A 37 1.18 -7.98 3.43
C ARG A 37 2.00 -6.85 4.06
N LEU A 38 2.21 -5.77 3.31
CA LEU A 38 2.95 -4.59 3.76
C LEU A 38 2.34 -3.99 5.03
N ALA A 39 1.01 -3.83 5.08
CA ALA A 39 0.32 -3.30 6.25
C ALA A 39 0.50 -4.14 7.52
N ARG A 40 0.83 -5.44 7.39
CA ARG A 40 1.12 -6.33 8.53
C ARG A 40 2.56 -6.20 9.04
N SER A 41 3.48 -5.61 8.26
CA SER A 41 4.84 -5.32 8.74
C SER A 41 4.83 -4.27 9.85
N SER A 42 5.38 -4.63 11.02
CA SER A 42 5.57 -3.69 12.13
C SER A 42 6.47 -2.53 11.75
N ASP A 43 7.51 -2.82 10.99
CA ASP A 43 8.54 -1.87 10.60
C ASP A 43 7.93 -0.84 9.65
N PHE A 44 7.23 -1.32 8.61
CA PHE A 44 6.51 -0.45 7.69
C PHE A 44 5.54 0.47 8.43
N ARG A 45 4.70 -0.05 9.33
CA ARG A 45 3.78 0.78 10.12
C ARG A 45 4.54 1.81 10.93
N SER A 46 5.62 1.42 11.60
CA SER A 46 6.37 2.31 12.48
C SER A 46 7.04 3.45 11.70
N PHE A 47 7.64 3.15 10.55
CA PHE A 47 8.26 4.14 9.68
C PHE A 47 7.24 5.03 8.96
N ALA A 48 6.14 4.46 8.46
CA ALA A 48 5.09 5.21 7.78
C ALA A 48 4.43 6.24 8.69
N LEU A 49 4.30 5.95 9.99
CA LEU A 49 3.77 6.90 10.98
C LEU A 49 4.76 8.00 11.38
N GLN A 50 6.05 7.81 11.11
CA GLN A 50 7.09 8.81 11.38
C GLN A 50 7.40 9.69 10.17
N ALA A 51 7.01 9.27 8.96
CA ALA A 51 7.19 10.04 7.75
C ALA A 51 6.45 11.38 7.83
N ARG A 52 7.19 12.47 7.62
CA ARG A 52 6.71 13.85 7.65
C ARG A 52 6.46 14.40 6.26
N THR A 53 7.06 13.76 5.25
CA THR A 53 6.94 14.19 3.87
C THR A 53 6.46 13.07 2.96
N ARG A 54 5.84 13.48 1.85
CA ARG A 54 5.47 12.54 0.77
C ARG A 54 6.69 11.78 0.23
N THR A 55 7.84 12.45 0.15
CA THR A 55 9.07 11.85 -0.39
C THR A 55 9.53 10.68 0.48
N GLU A 56 9.61 10.88 1.80
CA GLU A 56 9.97 9.84 2.76
C GLU A 56 9.03 8.63 2.66
N LEU A 57 7.72 8.86 2.53
CA LEU A 57 6.75 7.77 2.40
C LEU A 57 6.92 7.01 1.07
N VAL A 58 7.21 7.72 -0.03
CA VAL A 58 7.46 7.10 -1.34
C VAL A 58 8.76 6.31 -1.35
N GLU A 59 9.81 6.80 -0.70
CA GLU A 59 11.09 6.08 -0.57
C GLU A 59 10.92 4.80 0.24
N LEU A 60 10.22 4.88 1.38
CA LEU A 60 9.86 3.70 2.16
C LEU A 60 9.10 2.66 1.31
N LEU A 61 8.11 3.08 0.53
CA LEU A 61 7.36 2.17 -0.35
C LEU A 61 8.25 1.52 -1.43
N LYS A 62 9.22 2.25 -1.96
CA LYS A 62 10.18 1.73 -2.95
C LYS A 62 11.07 0.66 -2.33
N GLU A 63 11.63 0.91 -1.14
CA GLU A 63 12.47 -0.05 -0.42
C GLU A 63 11.71 -1.36 -0.18
N MET A 64 10.45 -1.27 0.23
CA MET A 64 9.60 -2.44 0.49
C MET A 64 9.09 -3.16 -0.77
N SER A 65 9.20 -2.52 -1.94
CA SER A 65 8.84 -3.14 -3.23
C SER A 65 10.01 -3.87 -3.89
N ALA A 66 11.24 -3.55 -3.48
CA ALA A 66 12.47 -4.17 -3.96
C ALA A 66 12.89 -5.41 -3.14
N ALA A 67 12.27 -5.61 -1.98
CA ALA A 67 12.50 -6.71 -1.04
C ALA A 67 11.50 -7.87 -1.25
#